data_AF-A0A7S3THI3-F1
#
_entry.id   AF-A0A7S3THI3-F1
#
_cell.length_a   1.000
_cell.length_b   1.000
_cell.length_c   1.000
_cell.angle_alpha   90.00
_cell.angle_beta   90.00
_cell.angle_gamma   90.00
#
_symmetry.space_group_name_H-M   'P 1'
#
loop_
_entity.id
_entity.type
_entity.pdbx_description
1 polymer ?
#
loop_
_entity_poly.entity_id
_entity_poly.type
_entity_poly.pdbx_seq_one_letter_code
_entity_poly.pdbx_strand_id
1 'polypeptide(L)'
;SVGGVVGARLYLTNASASQVAYKVKSTAPKSYVIKPSSGSISKGEVAEVQIVRKSAEEGGEAPSSSKRPDRFLVQAAVVDTEEKKLLLHAAHRGKAAGAGK
;
A
#
# COMPACT_ATOMS: atom_id res chain seq x y z
N SER A 1 -18.65 -21.50 -10.75
CA SER A 1 -17.97 -20.26 -11.16
C SER A 1 -17.81 -19.40 -9.92
N VAL A 2 -16.68 -19.49 -9.23
CA VAL A 2 -16.43 -18.69 -8.03
C VAL A 2 -15.71 -17.43 -8.49
N GLY A 3 -16.41 -16.30 -8.50
CA GLY A 3 -15.86 -14.99 -8.83
C GLY A 3 -14.78 -14.60 -7.83
N GLY A 4 -13.53 -14.96 -8.13
CA GLY A 4 -12.39 -14.63 -7.30
C GLY A 4 -12.11 -13.12 -7.34
N VAL A 5 -11.78 -12.57 -6.18
CA VAL A 5 -11.27 -11.20 -6.04
C VAL A 5 -10.02 -11.04 -6.92
N VAL A 6 -10.09 -10.19 -7.95
CA VAL A 6 -8.95 -9.91 -8.84
C VAL A 6 -7.96 -9.00 -8.12
N GLY A 7 -6.78 -9.52 -7.78
CA GLY A 7 -5.74 -8.76 -7.08
C GLY A 7 -4.33 -9.23 -7.39
N ALA A 8 -3.36 -8.36 -7.11
CA ALA A 8 -1.92 -8.60 -7.23
C ALA A 8 -1.24 -8.48 -5.87
N ARG A 9 -0.08 -9.14 -5.71
CA ARG A 9 0.78 -9.04 -4.53
C ARG A 9 2.08 -8.33 -4.93
N LEU A 10 2.44 -7.30 -4.18
CA LEU A 10 3.70 -6.56 -4.32
C LEU A 10 4.59 -6.89 -3.12
N TYR A 11 5.75 -7.48 -3.37
CA TYR A 11 6.75 -7.78 -2.34
C TYR A 11 7.80 -6.67 -2.30
N LEU A 12 7.98 -6.06 -1.13
CA LEU A 12 8.95 -4.99 -0.88
C LEU A 12 10.08 -5.53 0.01
N THR A 13 11.27 -5.72 -0.55
CA THR A 13 12.45 -6.15 0.19
C THR A 13 13.26 -4.95 0.67
N ASN A 14 13.56 -4.89 1.96
CA ASN A 14 14.46 -3.87 2.50
C ASN A 14 15.93 -4.28 2.35
N ALA A 15 16.56 -3.78 1.28
CA ALA A 15 17.98 -3.99 1.01
C ALA A 15 18.92 -3.01 1.76
N SER A 16 18.40 -2.12 2.59
CA SER A 16 19.21 -1.15 3.34
C SER A 16 19.71 -1.74 4.68
N ALA A 17 20.66 -1.04 5.32
CA ALA A 17 21.21 -1.44 6.62
C ALA A 17 20.34 -1.05 7.83
N SER A 18 19.22 -0.34 7.60
CA SER A 18 18.37 0.24 8.64
C SER A 18 16.90 -0.08 8.36
N GLN A 19 16.01 0.20 9.32
CA GLN A 19 14.57 0.07 9.10
C GLN A 19 14.10 1.09 8.05
N VAL A 20 13.18 0.68 7.19
CA VAL A 20 12.61 1.53 6.13
C VAL A 20 11.11 1.68 6.34
N ALA A 21 10.61 2.91 6.37
CA ALA A 21 9.18 3.19 6.29
C ALA A 21 8.77 3.33 4.82
N TYR A 22 7.58 2.84 4.45
CA TYR A 22 7.05 2.93 3.09
C TYR A 22 5.60 3.40 3.06
N LYS A 23 5.21 3.95 1.91
CA LYS A 23 3.82 4.25 1.55
C LYS A 23 3.57 3.97 0.09
N VAL A 24 2.46 3.28 -0.19
CA VAL A 24 1.98 2.97 -1.52
C VAL A 24 0.82 3.91 -1.85
N LYS A 25 0.89 4.56 -3.01
CA LYS A 25 -0.14 5.46 -3.56
C LYS A 25 -0.60 4.93 -4.92
N SER A 26 -1.80 5.30 -5.35
CA SER A 26 -2.34 4.94 -6.65
C SER A 26 -2.90 6.17 -7.35
N THR A 27 -2.87 6.18 -8.69
CA THR A 27 -3.58 7.18 -9.49
C THR A 27 -5.09 6.97 -9.51
N ALA A 28 -5.59 5.83 -9.02
CA ALA A 28 -7.01 5.49 -8.95
C ALA A 28 -7.41 4.95 -7.55
N PRO A 29 -7.24 5.74 -6.47
CA PRO A 29 -7.42 5.27 -5.09
C PRO A 29 -8.84 4.81 -4.75
N LYS A 30 -9.86 5.24 -5.50
CA LYS A 30 -11.24 4.74 -5.34
C LYS A 30 -11.41 3.31 -5.88
N SER A 31 -10.67 2.97 -6.92
CA SER A 31 -10.78 1.70 -7.67
C SER A 31 -9.99 0.56 -7.03
N TYR A 32 -9.11 0.82 -6.07
CA TYR A 32 -8.27 -0.20 -5.46
C TYR A 32 -8.31 -0.15 -3.93
N VAL A 33 -8.23 -1.32 -3.32
CA VAL A 33 -7.88 -1.51 -1.91
C VAL A 33 -6.42 -1.92 -1.84
N ILE A 34 -5.59 -1.17 -1.11
CA ILE A 34 -4.17 -1.46 -0.92
C ILE A 34 -3.94 -1.78 0.55
N LYS A 35 -3.48 -3.00 0.86
CA LYS A 35 -3.35 -3.50 2.22
C LYS A 35 -2.02 -4.24 2.42
N PRO A 36 -1.15 -3.78 3.35
CA PRO A 36 -1.13 -2.43 3.91
C PRO A 36 -0.76 -1.36 2.85
N SER A 37 -1.37 -0.17 2.92
CA SER A 37 -0.95 0.97 2.08
C SER A 37 0.27 1.71 2.62
N SER A 38 0.68 1.44 3.85
CA SER A 38 1.89 1.97 4.47
C SER A 38 2.32 1.08 5.63
N GLY A 39 3.62 1.07 5.91
CA GLY A 39 4.19 0.31 7.01
C GLY A 39 5.68 0.60 7.16
N SER A 40 6.36 -0.26 7.91
CA SER A 40 7.82 -0.27 7.96
C SER A 40 8.34 -1.70 7.81
N ILE A 41 9.59 -1.82 7.38
CA ILE A 41 10.26 -3.08 7.06
C ILE A 41 11.60 -3.06 7.78
N SER A 42 11.85 -4.06 8.64
CA SER A 42 13.13 -4.23 9.32
C SER A 42 14.25 -4.52 8.32
N LYS A 43 15.51 -4.38 8.75
CA LYS A 43 16.68 -4.68 7.92
C LYS A 43 16.61 -6.12 7.39
N GLY A 44 16.72 -6.29 6.07
CA GLY A 44 16.74 -7.61 5.41
C GLY A 44 15.36 -8.28 5.27
N GLU A 45 14.30 -7.70 5.85
CA GLU A 45 12.96 -8.27 5.82
C GLU A 45 12.19 -7.87 4.55
N VAL A 46 11.06 -8.55 4.35
CA VAL A 46 10.14 -8.32 3.23
C VAL A 46 8.75 -7.96 3.75
N ALA A 47 8.11 -6.97 3.15
CA ALA A 47 6.69 -6.72 3.33
C ALA A 47 5.88 -7.16 2.11
N GLU A 48 4.76 -7.87 2.34
CA GLU A 48 3.77 -8.14 1.31
C GLU A 48 2.68 -7.07 1.32
N VAL A 49 2.43 -6.44 0.17
CA VAL A 49 1.33 -5.49 -0.06
C VAL A 49 0.34 -6.09 -1.06
N GLN A 50 -0.90 -6.26 -0.64
CA GLN A 50 -2.00 -6.70 -1.48
C GLN A 50 -2.66 -5.50 -2.17
N ILE A 51 -2.83 -5.60 -3.48
CA ILE A 51 -3.54 -4.62 -4.30
C ILE A 51 -4.73 -5.31 -4.93
N VAL A 52 -5.93 -4.96 -4.48
CA VAL A 52 -7.17 -5.56 -4.94
C VAL A 52 -7.97 -4.52 -5.69
N ARG A 53 -8.38 -4.84 -6.92
CA ARG A 53 -9.30 -3.98 -7.68
C ARG A 53 -10.69 -4.14 -7.10
N LYS A 54 -11.34 -3.04 -6.74
CA LYS A 54 -12.77 -3.05 -6.39
C LYS A 54 -13.56 -3.28 -7.69
N SER A 55 -14.54 -4.17 -7.64
CA SER A 55 -15.54 -4.25 -8.70
C SER A 55 -16.17 -2.87 -8.88
N ALA A 56 -16.36 -2.44 -10.12
CA ALA A 56 -17.12 -1.22 -10.38
C ALA A 56 -18.53 -1.46 -9.83
N GLU A 57 -19.00 -0.60 -8.93
CA GLU A 57 -20.44 -0.40 -8.82
C GLU A 57 -20.95 -0.06 -10.22
N GLU A 58 -22.04 -0.71 -10.61
CA GLU A 58 -22.68 -0.68 -11.91
C GLU A 58 -22.65 0.72 -12.54
N GLY A 59 -21.95 0.84 -13.67
CA GLY A 59 -21.76 2.10 -14.37
C GLY A 59 -20.90 1.84 -15.59
N GLY A 60 -21.49 1.16 -16.57
CA GLY A 60 -20.81 0.66 -17.76
C GLY A 60 -20.11 1.77 -18.54
N GLU A 61 -18.81 1.63 -18.70
CA GLU A 61 -18.13 2.17 -19.87
C GLU A 61 -17.21 1.07 -20.39
N ALA A 62 -17.47 0.65 -21.63
CA ALA A 62 -16.60 -0.26 -22.36
C ALA A 62 -15.16 0.28 -22.28
N PRO A 63 -14.13 -0.57 -22.12
CA PRO A 63 -12.76 -0.11 -22.10
C PRO A 63 -12.44 0.58 -23.43
N SER A 64 -12.51 1.91 -23.44
CA SER A 64 -12.06 2.70 -24.57
C SER A 64 -10.55 2.51 -24.71
N SER A 65 -10.07 2.38 -25.95
CA SER A 65 -8.64 2.26 -26.26
C SER A 65 -7.79 3.45 -25.76
N SER A 66 -8.44 4.51 -25.27
CA SER A 66 -7.84 5.73 -24.74
C SER A 66 -7.68 5.76 -23.21
N LYS A 67 -8.15 4.74 -22.47
CA LYS A 67 -8.05 4.76 -21.01
C LYS A 67 -6.59 4.56 -20.57
N ARG A 68 -6.01 5.58 -19.92
CA ARG A 68 -4.65 5.48 -19.37
C ARG A 68 -4.58 4.36 -18.31
N PRO A 69 -3.49 3.58 -18.27
CA PRO A 69 -3.32 2.57 -17.24
C PRO A 69 -3.21 3.20 -15.85
N ASP A 70 -3.84 2.58 -14.87
CA ASP A 70 -3.68 2.93 -13.46
C ASP A 70 -2.23 2.65 -13.02
N ARG A 71 -1.66 3.53 -12.20
CA ARG A 71 -0.28 3.41 -11.71
C ARG A 71 -0.24 3.38 -10.19
N PHE A 72 0.79 2.73 -9.67
CA PHE A 72 1.09 2.66 -8.26
C PHE A 72 2.49 3.22 -8.01
N LEU A 73 2.62 4.04 -6.96
CA LEU A 73 3.88 4.63 -6.55
C LEU A 73 4.24 4.11 -5.16
N VAL A 74 5.44 3.56 -5.01
CA VAL A 74 6.02 3.23 -3.71
C VAL A 74 6.99 4.35 -3.34
N GLN A 75 6.72 5.00 -2.21
CA GLN A 75 7.67 5.91 -1.58
C GLN A 75 8.25 5.22 -0.35
N ALA A 76 9.55 5.39 -0.14
CA ALA A 76 10.27 4.79 0.97
C ALA A 76 11.28 5.79 1.58
N ALA A 77 11.53 5.66 2.88
CA ALA A 77 12.52 6.46 3.59
C ALA A 77 13.18 5.63 4.70
N VAL A 78 14.50 5.76 4.85
CA VAL A 78 15.24 5.14 5.94
C VAL A 78 14.92 5.82 7.27
N VAL A 79 14.72 5.01 8.31
CA VAL A 79 14.43 5.38 9.69
C VAL A 79 15.72 5.23 10.51
N ASP A 80 16.65 6.17 10.28
CA ASP A 80 18.02 6.18 10.79
C ASP A 80 18.26 7.18 11.94
N THR A 81 17.27 8.03 12.25
CA THR A 81 17.35 8.99 13.37
C THR A 81 16.32 8.67 14.45
N GLU A 82 16.62 9.06 15.69
CA GLU A 82 15.67 8.93 16.81
C GLU A 82 14.36 9.69 16.56
N GLU A 83 14.44 10.86 15.91
CA GLU A 83 13.25 11.62 15.49
C GLU A 83 12.39 10.80 14.54
N LYS A 84 12.97 10.18 13.51
CA LYS A 84 12.23 9.34 12.56
C LYS A 84 11.65 8.10 13.23
N LYS A 85 12.37 7.48 14.17
CA LYS A 85 11.85 6.38 14.98
C LYS A 85 10.63 6.82 15.79
N LEU A 86 10.72 7.96 16.48
CA LEU A 86 9.62 8.52 17.26
C LEU A 86 8.39 8.82 16.40
N LEU A 87 8.60 9.47 15.25
CA LEU A 87 7.53 9.76 14.28
C LEU A 87 6.87 8.47 13.79
N LEU A 88 7.66 7.43 13.51
CA LEU A 88 7.14 6.13 13.11
C LEU A 88 6.31 5.49 14.23
N HIS A 89 6.81 5.48 15.47
CA HIS A 89 6.07 4.97 16.63
C HIS A 89 4.74 5.70 16.85
N ALA A 90 4.74 7.04 16.72
CA ALA A 90 3.52 7.84 16.82
C ALA A 90 2.50 7.48 15.72
N ALA A 91 2.96 7.32 14.48
CA ALA A 91 2.12 6.94 13.35
C ALA A 91 1.45 5.56 13.53
N HIS A 92 2.16 4.61 14.13
CA HIS A 92 1.59 3.29 14.45
C HIS A 92 0.51 3.35 15.54
N ARG A 93 0.66 4.25 16.54
CA ARG A 93 -0.31 4.41 17.63
C ARG A 93 -1.66 4.95 17.16
N GLY A 94 -1.65 5.93 16.25
CA GLY A 94 -2.89 6.50 15.69
C GLY A 94 -3.72 5.51 14.87
N LYS A 95 -3.09 4.47 14.31
CA LYS A 95 -3.77 3.46 13.48
C LYS A 95 -4.50 2.38 14.30
N ALA A 96 -4.03 2.09 15.52
CA ALA A 96 -4.66 1.11 16.42
C ALA A 96 -5.95 1.64 17.07
N ALA A 97 -6.06 2.95 17.29
CA ALA A 97 -7.23 3.58 17.91
C ALA A 97 -8.47 3.65 17.00
N GLY A 98 -8.31 3.46 15.68
CA GLY A 98 -9.42 3.52 14.70
C GLY A 98 -10.07 2.17 14.36
N ALA A 99 -9.64 1.06 14.98
CA ALA A 99 -10.15 -0.29 14.71
C ALA A 99 -11.38 -0.69 15.54
N GLY A 100 -11.93 0.24 16.34
CA GLY A 100 -13.15 0.04 17.12
C GLY A 100 -14.21 1.06 16.75
N LYS A 101 -14.95 0.82 15.66
CA LYS A 101 -16.28 1.38 15.46
C LYS A 101 -17.08 0.50 14.49
#